data_AF-A0A957FRM5-F1
#
_entry.id   AF-A0A957FRM5-F1
#
_cell.length_a   1.000
_cell.length_b   1.000
_cell.length_c   1.000
_cell.angle_alpha   90.00
_cell.angle_beta   90.00
_cell.angle_gamma   90.00
#
_symmetry.space_group_name_H-M   'P 1'
#
loop_
_entity.id
_entity.type
_entity.pdbx_description
1 polymer ?
#
loop_
_entity_poly.entity_id
_entity_poly.type
_entity_poly.pdbx_seq_one_letter_code
_entity_poly.pdbx_strand_id
1 'polypeptide(L)'
;MTGKTYRLRIQQMYVLYVLMYNLGLGRCLMPQLHFYVSEETAVRVREKAESVGLSVSKYVAELVKNEVEGDWPEGFFEEVVGGWEGEPLERAPQGTYEIRLDLFGQSVGE
;
A
#
# COMPACT_ATOMS: atom_id res chain seq x y z
N MET A 1 25.71 37.70 -24.73
CA MET A 1 24.43 37.60 -25.45
C MET A 1 23.94 36.15 -25.47
N THR A 2 23.63 35.58 -24.30
CA THR A 2 23.38 34.13 -24.13
C THR A 2 22.35 33.86 -23.02
N GLY A 3 21.43 34.79 -22.75
CA GLY A 3 20.39 34.61 -21.72
C GLY A 3 18.99 34.39 -22.29
N LYS A 4 18.68 34.98 -23.45
CA LYS A 4 17.33 34.94 -24.03
C LYS A 4 17.02 33.60 -24.71
N THR A 5 18.02 32.93 -25.28
CA THR A 5 17.86 31.67 -26.02
C THR A 5 17.50 30.48 -25.12
N TYR A 6 18.01 30.45 -23.88
CA TYR A 6 17.72 29.37 -22.92
C TYR A 6 16.32 29.48 -22.33
N ARG A 7 15.85 30.71 -22.09
CA ARG A 7 14.50 30.97 -21.57
C ARG A 7 13.42 30.56 -22.57
N LEU A 8 13.62 30.84 -23.87
CA LEU A 8 12.68 30.41 -24.90
C LEU A 8 12.65 28.89 -25.08
N ARG A 9 13.79 28.18 -25.03
CA ARG A 9 13.78 26.70 -25.14
C ARG A 9 13.02 26.03 -24.01
N ILE A 10 13.19 26.50 -22.77
CA ILE A 10 12.50 25.92 -21.60
C ILE A 10 11.00 26.21 -21.67
N GLN A 11 10.62 27.43 -22.06
CA GLN A 11 9.22 27.79 -22.18
C GLN A 11 8.54 27.06 -23.36
N GLN A 12 9.23 26.87 -24.48
CA GLN A 12 8.76 26.07 -25.61
C GLN A 12 8.58 24.60 -25.22
N MET A 13 9.50 24.03 -24.45
CA MET A 13 9.44 22.66 -23.94
C MET A 13 8.27 22.45 -22.96
N TYR A 14 8.01 23.43 -22.08
CA TYR A 14 6.88 23.37 -21.15
C TYR A 14 5.53 23.45 -21.87
N VAL A 15 5.42 24.33 -22.86
CA VAL A 15 4.21 24.42 -23.71
C VAL A 15 4.02 23.14 -24.51
N LEU A 16 5.09 22.56 -25.06
CA LEU A 16 5.02 21.27 -25.75
C LEU A 16 4.59 20.13 -24.81
N TYR A 17 5.13 20.11 -23.59
CA TYR A 17 4.78 19.14 -22.56
C TYR A 17 3.30 19.22 -22.18
N VAL A 18 2.78 20.42 -21.91
CA VAL A 18 1.36 20.64 -21.59
C VAL A 18 0.47 20.31 -22.79
N LEU A 19 0.86 20.65 -24.01
CA LEU A 19 0.09 20.34 -25.22
C LEU A 19 0.06 18.83 -25.51
N MET A 20 1.18 18.12 -25.30
CA MET A 20 1.25 16.66 -25.44
C MET A 20 0.45 15.92 -24.35
N TYR A 21 0.36 16.47 -23.14
CA TYR A 21 -0.45 15.94 -22.04
C TYR A 21 -1.96 16.09 -22.31
N ASN A 22 -2.39 17.25 -22.82
CA ASN A 22 -3.80 17.51 -23.12
C ASN A 22 -4.30 16.81 -24.40
N LEU A 23 -3.41 16.51 -25.35
CA LEU A 23 -3.75 15.82 -26.59
C LEU A 23 -3.77 14.28 -26.47
N GLY A 24 -3.52 13.71 -25.29
CA GLY A 24 -3.66 12.26 -25.05
C GLY A 24 -2.72 11.35 -25.87
N LEU A 25 -1.70 11.94 -26.50
CA LEU A 25 -0.76 11.23 -27.39
C LEU A 25 0.52 10.75 -26.68
N GLY A 26 0.64 10.97 -25.36
CA GLY A 26 1.77 10.52 -24.55
C GLY A 26 1.48 9.19 -23.85
N ARG A 27 1.57 8.06 -24.54
CA ARG A 27 1.83 6.80 -23.84
C ARG A 27 3.25 6.84 -23.28
N CYS A 28 3.39 7.26 -22.02
CA CYS A 28 4.43 6.74 -21.15
C CYS A 28 3.72 5.99 -20.03
N LEU A 29 3.61 4.68 -20.18
CA LEU A 29 2.84 3.77 -19.32
C LEU A 29 3.46 3.58 -17.92
N MET A 30 4.42 4.40 -17.51
CA MET A 30 5.13 4.30 -16.23
C MET A 30 5.37 5.69 -15.64
N PRO A 31 4.43 6.24 -14.85
CA PRO A 31 4.67 7.47 -14.12
C PRO A 31 5.95 7.33 -13.27
N GLN A 32 6.85 8.30 -13.39
CA GLN A 32 8.10 8.33 -12.64
C GLN A 32 7.90 9.16 -11.37
N LEU A 33 8.21 8.58 -10.21
CA LEU A 33 8.18 9.26 -8.93
C LEU A 33 9.61 9.54 -8.46
N HIS A 34 9.89 10.80 -8.10
CA HIS A 34 11.16 11.19 -7.47
C HIS A 34 10.86 11.70 -6.06
N PHE A 35 11.48 11.09 -5.06
CA PHE A 35 11.30 11.45 -3.66
C PHE A 35 12.64 11.46 -2.94
N TYR A 36 12.74 12.29 -1.91
CA TYR A 36 13.93 12.43 -1.09
C TYR A 36 13.72 11.68 0.22
N VAL A 37 14.72 10.91 0.62
CA VAL A 37 14.76 10.21 1.90
C VAL A 37 16.10 10.49 2.57
N SER A 38 16.18 10.29 3.89
CA SER A 38 17.46 10.34 4.58
C SER A 38 18.42 9.26 4.06
N GLU A 39 19.73 9.50 4.19
CA GLU A 39 20.74 8.54 3.78
C GLU A 39 20.59 7.20 4.50
N GLU A 40 20.28 7.23 5.80
CA GLU A 40 19.94 6.05 6.59
C GLU A 40 18.79 5.26 5.97
N THR A 41 17.72 5.93 5.55
CA THR A 41 16.58 5.27 4.91
C THR A 41 16.99 4.66 3.56
N ALA A 42 17.77 5.38 2.76
CA ALA A 42 18.24 4.89 1.46
C ALA A 42 19.15 3.65 1.58
N VAL A 43 19.96 3.57 2.64
CA VAL A 43 20.78 2.38 2.95
C VAL A 43 19.88 1.20 3.31
N ARG A 44 18.94 1.39 4.25
CA ARG A 44 18.03 0.33 4.68
C ARG A 44 17.16 -0.21 3.55
N VAL A 45 16.72 0.66 2.63
CA VAL A 45 15.97 0.24 1.44
C VAL A 45 16.82 -0.62 0.51
N ARG A 46 18.10 -0.27 0.31
CA ARG A 46 19.04 -1.07 -0.51
C ARG A 46 19.29 -2.44 0.10
N GLU A 47 19.61 -2.50 1.39
CA GLU A 47 19.85 -3.77 2.10
C GLU A 47 18.64 -4.70 2.03
N LYS A 48 17.43 -4.16 2.22
CA LYS A 48 16.19 -4.94 2.09
C LYS A 48 15.92 -5.39 0.67
N ALA A 49 16.19 -4.56 -0.34
CA ALA A 49 16.01 -4.93 -1.73
C ALA A 49 16.99 -6.06 -2.12
N GLU A 50 18.24 -6.00 -1.65
CA GLU A 50 19.25 -7.03 -1.86
C GLU A 50 18.89 -8.36 -1.20
N SER A 51 18.36 -8.34 0.03
CA SER A 51 17.99 -9.58 0.74
C SER A 51 16.86 -10.35 0.05
N VAL A 52 16.02 -9.67 -0.74
CA VAL A 52 14.95 -10.27 -1.55
C VAL A 52 15.31 -10.40 -3.04
N GLY A 53 16.54 -10.05 -3.43
CA GLY A 53 17.02 -10.15 -4.82
C GLY A 53 16.34 -9.20 -5.81
N LEU A 54 15.79 -8.08 -5.34
CA LEU A 54 15.13 -7.07 -6.17
C LEU A 54 16.01 -5.83 -6.38
N SER A 55 15.78 -5.12 -7.50
CA SER A 55 16.34 -3.78 -7.66
C SER A 55 15.61 -2.80 -6.74
N VAL A 56 16.30 -1.71 -6.34
CA VAL A 56 15.72 -0.67 -5.47
C VAL A 56 14.41 -0.13 -6.04
N SER A 57 14.36 0.20 -7.33
CA SER A 57 13.16 0.71 -7.99
C SER A 57 12.00 -0.28 -7.96
N LYS A 58 12.28 -1.58 -8.19
CA LYS A 58 11.25 -2.62 -8.14
C LYS A 58 10.77 -2.85 -6.71
N TYR A 59 11.68 -2.91 -5.75
CA TYR A 59 11.35 -3.06 -4.33
C TYR A 59 10.46 -1.91 -3.82
N VAL A 60 10.79 -0.67 -4.16
CA VAL A 60 9.96 0.49 -3.80
C VAL A 60 8.60 0.44 -4.51
N ALA A 61 8.55 0.03 -5.78
CA ALA A 61 7.28 -0.11 -6.49
C ALA A 61 6.36 -1.15 -5.83
N GLU A 62 6.90 -2.32 -5.42
CA GLU A 62 6.13 -3.34 -4.68
C GLU A 62 5.66 -2.83 -3.32
N LEU A 63 6.50 -2.09 -2.58
CA LEU A 63 6.09 -1.47 -1.32
C LEU A 63 4.91 -0.50 -1.50
N VAL A 64 5.00 0.38 -2.50
CA VAL A 64 3.92 1.34 -2.80
C VAL A 64 2.67 0.59 -3.27
N LYS A 65 2.83 -0.47 -4.08
CA LYS A 65 1.73 -1.31 -4.53
C LYS A 65 0.99 -1.94 -3.34
N ASN A 66 1.72 -2.60 -2.45
CA ASN A 66 1.14 -3.25 -1.26
C ASN A 66 0.44 -2.26 -0.32
N GLU A 67 0.98 -1.04 -0.19
CA GLU A 67 0.37 0.01 0.65
C GLU A 67 -0.89 0.61 0.03
N VAL A 68 -0.92 0.79 -1.29
CA VAL A 68 -2.01 1.47 -2.01
C VAL A 68 -3.13 0.53 -2.42
N GLU A 69 -2.80 -0.71 -2.79
CA GLU A 69 -3.81 -1.66 -3.28
C GLU A 69 -4.71 -2.17 -2.15
N GLY A 70 -4.33 -2.06 -0.87
CA GLY A 70 -5.21 -2.18 0.31
C GLY A 70 -5.91 -3.53 0.51
N ASP A 71 -5.88 -4.39 -0.50
CA ASP A 71 -6.48 -5.70 -0.54
C ASP A 71 -5.46 -6.76 -0.13
N TRP A 72 -5.95 -7.80 0.52
CA TRP A 72 -5.15 -8.96 0.85
C TRP A 72 -4.68 -9.64 -0.46
N PRO A 73 -3.43 -10.13 -0.52
CA PRO A 73 -2.99 -10.95 -1.65
C PRO A 73 -4.01 -12.06 -1.94
N GLU A 74 -4.22 -12.38 -3.21
CA GLU A 74 -5.04 -13.53 -3.58
C GLU A 74 -4.49 -14.79 -2.89
N GLY A 75 -5.34 -15.55 -2.21
CA GLY A 75 -4.92 -16.73 -1.44
C GLY A 75 -4.45 -16.43 -0.02
N PHE A 76 -4.43 -15.17 0.43
CA PHE A 76 -3.91 -14.83 1.76
C PHE A 76 -4.67 -15.53 2.88
N PHE A 77 -6.00 -15.65 2.80
CA PHE A 77 -6.81 -16.29 3.84
C PHE A 77 -6.81 -17.82 3.72
N GLU A 78 -6.48 -18.33 2.55
CA GLU A 78 -6.40 -19.73 2.20
C GLU A 78 -5.05 -20.35 2.61
N GLU A 79 -3.96 -19.57 2.55
CA GLU A 79 -2.60 -19.99 2.89
C GLU A 79 -2.17 -19.61 4.32
N VAL A 80 -3.08 -19.08 5.15
CA VAL A 80 -2.75 -18.75 6.55
C VAL A 80 -2.40 -20.02 7.31
N VAL A 81 -1.20 -20.06 7.88
CA VAL A 81 -0.80 -21.10 8.85
C VAL A 81 -1.75 -21.02 10.05
N GLY A 82 -2.71 -21.95 10.14
CA GLY A 82 -3.79 -21.96 11.14
C GLY A 82 -5.20 -21.74 10.58
N GLY A 83 -5.35 -21.61 9.25
CA GLY A 83 -6.63 -21.68 8.57
C GLY A 83 -7.30 -23.05 8.78
N TRP A 84 -8.62 -23.04 8.93
CA TRP A 84 -9.38 -24.27 9.09
C TRP A 84 -9.61 -24.92 7.72
N GLU A 85 -8.94 -26.04 7.45
CA GLU A 85 -9.04 -26.81 6.19
C GLU A 85 -10.19 -27.84 6.17
N GLY A 86 -11.04 -27.86 7.21
CA GLY A 86 -12.12 -28.84 7.37
C GLY A 86 -13.49 -28.37 6.90
N GLU A 87 -14.53 -29.14 7.23
CA GLU A 87 -15.93 -28.76 6.98
C GLU A 87 -16.28 -27.38 7.55
N PRO A 88 -17.20 -26.62 6.93
CA PRO A 88 -17.60 -25.30 7.42
C PRO A 88 -17.89 -25.32 8.92
N LEU A 89 -17.23 -24.43 9.67
CA LEU A 89 -17.45 -24.33 11.11
C LEU A 89 -18.88 -23.86 11.37
N GLU A 90 -19.75 -24.77 11.78
CA GLU A 90 -21.09 -24.42 12.24
C GLU A 90 -21.03 -23.91 13.67
N ARG A 91 -21.44 -22.65 13.87
CA ARG A 91 -21.60 -22.11 15.21
C ARG A 91 -22.79 -22.80 15.88
N ALA A 92 -22.51 -23.61 16.91
CA ALA A 92 -23.55 -24.16 17.76
C ALA A 92 -24.46 -23.04 18.31
N PRO A 93 -25.74 -23.33 18.57
CA PRO A 93 -26.66 -22.34 19.14
C PRO A 93 -26.05 -21.75 20.41
N GLN A 94 -26.07 -20.42 20.51
CA GLN A 94 -25.60 -19.72 21.69
C GLN A 94 -26.48 -20.15 22.87
N GLY A 95 -25.88 -20.87 23.82
CA GLY A 95 -26.58 -21.39 25.00
C GLY A 95 -27.08 -20.27 25.91
N THR A 96 -27.66 -20.67 27.04
CA THR A 96 -28.09 -19.72 28.07
C THR A 96 -26.91 -18.96 28.66
N TYR A 97 -27.12 -17.69 28.99
CA TYR A 97 -26.15 -16.91 29.74
C TYR A 97 -25.82 -17.58 31.06
N GLU A 98 -24.54 -17.55 31.43
CA GLU A 98 -24.12 -17.84 32.78
C GLU A 98 -24.63 -16.74 33.71
N ILE A 99 -25.32 -17.13 34.79
CA ILE A 99 -25.73 -16.21 35.85
C ILE A 99 -24.57 -16.14 36.83
N ARG A 100 -23.82 -15.02 36.81
CA ARG A 100 -22.86 -14.73 37.88
C ARG A 100 -23.61 -14.15 39.06
N LEU A 101 -23.51 -14.79 40.23
CA LEU A 101 -23.97 -14.17 41.47
C LEU A 101 -23.08 -12.96 41.73
N ASP A 102 -23.68 -11.77 41.70
CA ASP A 102 -23.02 -10.58 42.23
C ASP A 102 -22.65 -10.86 43.69
N LEU A 103 -21.37 -10.68 44.02
CA LEU A 103 -20.83 -10.87 45.38
C LEU A 103 -21.46 -9.90 46.41
N PHE A 104 -22.34 -9.01 45.96
CA PHE A 104 -23.09 -8.07 46.78
C PHE A 104 -24.57 -8.26 46.44
N GLY A 105 -25.21 -9.18 47.17
CA GLY A 105 -26.61 -9.54 46.94
C GLY A 105 -27.57 -8.35 47.07
N GLN A 106 -27.82 -7.67 45.95
CA GLN A 106 -28.95 -6.77 45.80
C GLN A 106 -29.67 -7.11 44.50
N SER A 107 -30.83 -7.74 44.68
CA SER A 107 -31.86 -7.87 43.68
C SER A 107 -32.23 -6.49 43.14
N VAL A 108 -32.07 -6.28 41.84
CA VAL A 108 -32.91 -5.33 41.13
C VAL A 108 -33.88 -6.17 40.31
N GLY A 109 -35.06 -6.35 40.89
CA GLY A 109 -36.23 -6.92 40.21
C GLY A 109 -37.05 -5.81 39.55
N GLU A 110 -37.66 -6.21 38.42
CA GLU A 110 -38.59 -5.52 37.50
C GLU A 110 -38.06 -4.39 36.60
#